data_AF-A0A0H5QRP8-F1
#
_entry.id   AF-A0A0H5QRP8-F1
#
_cell.length_a   1.000
_cell.length_b   1.000
_cell.length_c   1.000
_cell.angle_alpha   90.00
_cell.angle_beta   90.00
_cell.angle_gamma   90.00
#
_symmetry.space_group_name_H-M   'P 1'
#
loop_
_entity.id
_entity.type
_entity.pdbx_description
1 polymer ?
#
loop_
_entity_poly.entity_id
_entity_poly.type
_entity_poly.pdbx_seq_one_letter_code
_entity_poly.pdbx_strand_id
1 'polypeptide(L)'
;VGDRYGVDGGFVLRQVNLNGKDHVFMFGAMGFGGRGAYALDLTKADGSDPTAVSLFDVKNDKNKGNNSAELGYTVGTPQIGKTHNGKYAAFLASGYATKDINNGDNKTALYVYDLESNNGTPIAKIEVPNGKGGLSSPTLVDKDLDGTVDIAYAGDRGGNMYRFDLSSDNPSSWTVRTIFQGTKPITSAPAISQLKDKRVVIFGTGSDLSEEDVDNNDIQSIYGIFDNDTDTGFAQDGLGNGLLEQVLSEENKTLFLTDYKRSDGSGSKGWVVKLKDGQRVTVKPTVVLRTAFVTIHKYTGTDKCGAETAILGINTADGGKLTKKSARPIVPEANQAVAQYSGHKKGTNGKSIPIGCMWKNNETVCPNGYVYDKPVNVRYLDEKKIDGFSTTADGDAGGSGIDPAGKRSGKNNRCFSQKGVRTLLMNDLDSLDITGPMCGMKRISWREVFF
;
A
#
# COMPACT_ATOMS: atom_id res chain seq x y z
N VAL A 1 -12.80 -21.60 -6.57
CA VAL A 1 -13.21 -20.19 -6.44
C VAL A 1 -12.79 -19.55 -7.75
N GLY A 2 -13.73 -19.24 -8.65
CA GLY A 2 -13.39 -18.68 -9.96
C GLY A 2 -14.43 -18.78 -11.08
N ASP A 3 -15.59 -19.40 -10.90
CA ASP A 3 -16.57 -19.58 -12.00
C ASP A 3 -17.41 -18.33 -12.35
N ARG A 4 -16.96 -17.13 -11.98
CA ARG A 4 -17.53 -15.87 -12.49
C ARG A 4 -16.47 -15.15 -13.32
N TYR A 5 -16.34 -15.61 -14.56
CA TYR A 5 -15.52 -14.99 -15.61
C TYR A 5 -15.97 -13.54 -15.84
N GLY A 6 -15.20 -12.58 -15.31
CA GLY A 6 -15.43 -11.15 -15.49
C GLY A 6 -14.14 -10.36 -15.32
N VAL A 7 -14.13 -9.09 -15.76
CA VAL A 7 -13.04 -8.15 -15.52
C VAL A 7 -13.15 -7.66 -14.07
N ASP A 8 -12.43 -8.33 -13.17
CA ASP A 8 -12.38 -8.03 -11.72
C ASP A 8 -11.05 -7.38 -11.28
N GLY A 9 -10.19 -7.08 -12.25
CA GLY A 9 -8.97 -6.31 -12.01
C GLY A 9 -9.29 -4.87 -11.57
N GLY A 10 -8.40 -4.32 -10.75
CA GLY A 10 -8.49 -2.93 -10.34
C GLY A 10 -8.18 -1.99 -11.51
N PHE A 11 -8.61 -0.74 -11.37
CA PHE A 11 -8.30 0.32 -12.32
C PHE A 11 -7.89 1.59 -11.58
N VAL A 12 -7.18 2.45 -12.30
CA VAL A 12 -6.75 3.77 -11.86
C VAL A 12 -7.29 4.84 -12.79
N LEU A 13 -7.70 5.98 -12.22
CA LEU A 13 -8.15 7.16 -12.93
C LEU A 13 -7.19 8.32 -12.69
N ARG A 14 -6.59 8.86 -13.74
CA ARG A 14 -5.66 9.98 -13.64
C ARG A 14 -6.10 11.13 -14.52
N GLN A 15 -6.31 12.29 -13.92
CA GLN A 15 -6.47 13.54 -14.67
C GLN A 15 -5.11 14.21 -14.85
N VAL A 16 -4.78 14.55 -16.09
CA VAL A 16 -3.51 15.18 -16.49
C VAL A 16 -3.79 16.36 -17.41
N ASN A 17 -2.98 17.41 -17.33
CA ASN A 17 -3.04 18.52 -18.28
C ASN A 17 -1.97 18.34 -19.37
N LEU A 18 -2.41 18.06 -20.60
CA LEU A 18 -1.54 17.93 -21.76
C LEU A 18 -1.77 19.13 -22.69
N ASN A 19 -0.73 19.93 -22.91
CA ASN A 19 -0.77 21.08 -23.82
C ASN A 19 -1.93 22.05 -23.55
N GLY A 20 -2.27 22.28 -22.26
CA GLY A 20 -3.37 23.17 -21.86
C GLY A 20 -4.75 22.54 -21.89
N LYS A 21 -4.88 21.24 -22.21
CA LYS A 21 -6.15 20.49 -22.16
C LYS A 21 -6.09 19.42 -21.09
N ASP A 22 -7.16 19.32 -20.29
CA ASP A 22 -7.30 18.23 -19.34
C ASP A 22 -7.73 16.94 -20.04
N HIS A 23 -7.01 15.85 -19.75
CA HIS A 23 -7.30 14.48 -20.12
C HIS A 23 -7.57 13.66 -18.86
N VAL A 24 -8.43 12.65 -18.95
CA VAL A 24 -8.79 11.75 -17.86
C VAL A 24 -8.54 10.34 -18.35
N PHE A 25 -7.36 9.83 -18.03
CA PHE A 25 -6.96 8.48 -18.39
C PHE A 25 -7.47 7.47 -17.37
N MET A 26 -8.03 6.38 -17.87
CA MET A 26 -8.32 5.19 -17.09
C MET A 26 -7.39 4.08 -17.55
N PHE A 27 -6.74 3.40 -16.62
CA PHE A 27 -5.97 2.18 -16.93
C PHE A 27 -6.45 1.05 -16.03
N GLY A 28 -6.94 -0.02 -16.64
CA GLY A 28 -7.58 -1.14 -15.96
C GLY A 28 -6.87 -2.46 -16.25
N ALA A 29 -6.70 -3.26 -15.21
CA ALA A 29 -6.24 -4.63 -15.34
C ALA A 29 -7.42 -5.58 -15.60
N MET A 30 -7.16 -6.73 -16.22
CA MET A 30 -8.22 -7.70 -16.56
C MET A 30 -8.61 -8.64 -15.41
N GLY A 31 -7.82 -8.67 -14.32
CA GLY A 31 -8.00 -9.59 -13.20
C GLY A 31 -7.93 -11.05 -13.65
N PHE A 32 -8.86 -11.88 -13.18
CA PHE A 32 -9.03 -13.27 -13.61
C PHE A 32 -9.82 -13.44 -14.91
N GLY A 33 -10.46 -12.36 -15.40
CA GLY A 33 -11.20 -12.38 -16.67
C GLY A 33 -10.34 -12.57 -17.92
N GLY A 34 -9.05 -12.28 -17.84
CA GLY A 34 -8.12 -12.47 -18.94
C GLY A 34 -6.70 -12.04 -18.63
N ARG A 35 -5.77 -12.36 -19.54
CA ARG A 35 -4.36 -11.95 -19.44
C ARG A 35 -4.14 -10.70 -20.29
N GLY A 36 -4.12 -9.55 -19.63
CA GLY A 36 -3.99 -8.27 -20.33
C GLY A 36 -4.39 -7.08 -19.47
N ALA A 37 -4.39 -5.91 -20.09
CA ALA A 37 -4.89 -4.67 -19.51
C ALA A 37 -5.52 -3.81 -20.61
N TYR A 38 -6.22 -2.76 -20.24
CA TYR A 38 -6.85 -1.83 -21.18
C TYR A 38 -6.68 -0.38 -20.69
N ALA A 39 -6.57 0.55 -21.63
CA ALA A 39 -6.48 1.98 -21.36
C ALA A 39 -7.59 2.74 -22.10
N LEU A 40 -8.16 3.73 -21.44
CA LEU A 40 -9.22 4.59 -21.96
C LEU A 40 -8.88 6.07 -21.74
N ASP A 41 -9.32 6.94 -22.65
CA ASP A 41 -9.37 8.40 -22.46
C ASP A 41 -10.83 8.81 -22.28
N LEU A 42 -11.23 8.99 -21.02
CA LEU A 42 -12.60 9.30 -20.65
C LEU A 42 -13.01 10.72 -21.04
N THR A 43 -12.10 11.60 -21.45
CA THR A 43 -12.50 12.93 -21.97
C THR A 43 -13.21 12.87 -23.31
N LYS A 44 -13.10 11.74 -24.00
CA LYS A 44 -13.82 11.48 -25.26
C LYS A 44 -15.22 10.91 -25.02
N ALA A 45 -15.60 10.65 -23.76
CA ALA A 45 -16.88 10.04 -23.42
C ALA A 45 -18.09 10.94 -23.69
N ASP A 46 -17.90 12.26 -23.68
CA ASP A 46 -18.95 13.25 -24.00
C ASP A 46 -19.22 13.38 -25.51
N GLY A 47 -18.46 12.67 -26.36
CA GLY A 47 -18.66 12.64 -27.80
C GLY A 47 -19.86 11.77 -28.23
N SER A 48 -20.27 11.92 -29.49
CA SER A 48 -21.33 11.08 -30.09
C SER A 48 -20.91 9.64 -30.38
N ASP A 49 -19.61 9.34 -30.30
CA ASP A 49 -19.03 8.02 -30.56
C ASP A 49 -18.36 7.48 -29.27
N PRO A 50 -19.02 6.58 -28.53
CA PRO A 50 -18.45 6.01 -27.30
C PRO A 50 -17.24 5.11 -27.56
N THR A 51 -17.01 4.66 -28.81
CA THR A 51 -15.83 3.85 -29.15
C THR A 51 -14.54 4.65 -29.17
N ALA A 52 -14.63 5.98 -29.31
CA ALA A 52 -13.50 6.90 -29.29
C ALA A 52 -12.76 6.94 -27.94
N VAL A 53 -13.40 6.45 -26.87
CA VAL A 53 -12.84 6.37 -25.51
C VAL A 53 -11.72 5.35 -25.40
N SER A 54 -11.70 4.31 -26.24
CA SER A 54 -10.63 3.31 -26.22
C SER A 54 -9.29 3.92 -26.66
N LEU A 55 -8.23 3.73 -25.85
CA LEU A 55 -6.87 4.08 -26.24
C LEU A 55 -6.13 2.85 -26.78
N PHE A 56 -6.01 1.81 -25.98
CA PHE A 56 -5.34 0.57 -26.38
C PHE A 56 -5.66 -0.59 -25.44
N ASP A 57 -5.45 -1.80 -25.96
CA ASP A 57 -5.41 -3.03 -25.18
C ASP A 57 -3.97 -3.56 -25.12
N VAL A 58 -3.56 -4.00 -23.94
CA VAL A 58 -2.36 -4.81 -23.76
C VAL A 58 -2.78 -6.27 -23.77
N LYS A 59 -2.50 -6.97 -24.87
CA LYS A 59 -2.82 -8.39 -25.04
C LYS A 59 -1.59 -9.23 -24.78
N ASN A 60 -1.76 -10.37 -24.10
CA ASN A 60 -0.70 -11.36 -24.00
C ASN A 60 -0.33 -11.87 -25.40
N ASP A 61 0.87 -11.51 -25.89
CA ASP A 61 1.36 -11.84 -27.22
C ASP A 61 2.86 -12.12 -27.19
N LYS A 62 3.21 -13.40 -27.29
CA LYS A 62 4.59 -13.91 -27.29
C LYS A 62 5.32 -13.67 -28.62
N ASN A 63 4.62 -13.27 -29.68
CA ASN A 63 5.15 -13.24 -31.06
C ASN A 63 5.68 -11.86 -31.50
N LYS A 64 5.76 -10.88 -30.59
CA LYS A 64 6.20 -9.50 -30.90
C LYS A 64 7.67 -9.20 -30.57
N GLY A 65 8.52 -10.23 -30.44
CA GLY A 65 9.96 -10.04 -30.15
C GLY A 65 10.18 -9.23 -28.86
N ASN A 66 11.04 -8.21 -28.89
CA ASN A 66 11.32 -7.36 -27.72
C ASN A 66 10.10 -6.57 -27.19
N ASN A 67 9.02 -6.48 -27.97
CA ASN A 67 7.77 -5.83 -27.60
C ASN A 67 6.68 -6.83 -27.18
N SER A 68 7.03 -8.11 -26.95
CA SER A 68 6.09 -9.12 -26.48
C SER A 68 5.61 -8.78 -25.06
N ALA A 69 4.30 -8.66 -24.89
CA ALA A 69 3.69 -8.63 -23.58
C ALA A 69 3.41 -10.08 -23.16
N GLU A 70 4.27 -10.63 -22.31
CA GLU A 70 4.09 -11.96 -21.72
C GLU A 70 3.41 -11.78 -20.37
N LEU A 71 2.08 -11.68 -20.42
CA LEU A 71 1.24 -11.37 -19.27
C LEU A 71 0.56 -12.63 -18.74
N GLY A 72 0.50 -12.73 -17.43
CA GLY A 72 -0.41 -13.58 -16.69
C GLY A 72 -1.75 -12.91 -16.45
N TYR A 73 -2.53 -13.47 -15.53
CA TYR A 73 -3.70 -12.81 -14.97
C TYR A 73 -3.21 -11.59 -14.17
N THR A 74 -3.55 -10.40 -14.64
CA THR A 74 -3.14 -9.13 -14.04
C THR A 74 -4.10 -8.82 -12.90
N VAL A 75 -3.84 -9.43 -11.74
CA VAL A 75 -4.65 -9.22 -10.54
C VAL A 75 -4.11 -8.01 -9.78
N GLY A 76 -5.02 -7.21 -9.22
CA GLY A 76 -4.70 -5.97 -8.51
C GLY A 76 -4.87 -4.73 -9.38
N THR A 77 -4.22 -3.62 -9.00
CA THR A 77 -4.46 -2.29 -9.59
C THR A 77 -3.20 -1.80 -10.28
N PRO A 78 -3.24 -1.52 -11.60
CA PRO A 78 -2.12 -0.93 -12.29
C PRO A 78 -1.97 0.56 -11.92
N GLN A 79 -0.87 1.19 -12.32
CA GLN A 79 -0.55 2.55 -11.89
C GLN A 79 -0.36 3.49 -13.09
N ILE A 80 -0.61 4.78 -12.91
CA ILE A 80 -0.31 5.82 -13.91
C ILE A 80 0.67 6.84 -13.30
N GLY A 81 1.70 7.23 -14.04
CA GLY A 81 2.63 8.26 -13.58
C GLY A 81 3.40 8.90 -14.71
N LYS A 82 3.95 10.08 -14.46
CA LYS A 82 4.84 10.77 -15.40
C LYS A 82 6.26 10.22 -15.26
N THR A 83 6.93 9.97 -16.38
CA THR A 83 8.30 9.48 -16.42
C THR A 83 9.29 10.62 -16.73
N HIS A 84 10.58 10.40 -16.46
CA HIS A 84 11.65 11.39 -16.68
C HIS A 84 11.85 11.77 -18.15
N ASN A 85 11.32 10.98 -19.10
CA ASN A 85 11.28 11.36 -20.53
C ASN A 85 10.14 12.34 -20.86
N GLY A 86 9.38 12.79 -19.85
CA GLY A 86 8.28 13.75 -19.99
C GLY A 86 6.91 13.13 -20.26
N LYS A 87 6.83 11.81 -20.51
CA LYS A 87 5.58 11.14 -20.89
C LYS A 87 4.82 10.59 -19.70
N TYR A 88 3.50 10.69 -19.78
CA TYR A 88 2.57 9.91 -18.97
C TYR A 88 2.56 8.45 -19.40
N ALA A 89 2.77 7.57 -18.43
CA ALA A 89 2.89 6.16 -18.65
C ALA A 89 1.99 5.33 -17.74
N ALA A 90 1.52 4.21 -18.28
CA ALA A 90 0.84 3.15 -17.58
C ALA A 90 1.86 2.10 -17.14
N PHE A 91 1.84 1.74 -15.86
CA PHE A 91 2.72 0.76 -15.23
C PHE A 91 1.91 -0.48 -14.87
N LEU A 92 2.32 -1.61 -15.44
CA LEU A 92 1.60 -2.89 -15.33
C LEU A 92 2.57 -3.98 -14.87
N ALA A 93 2.23 -4.65 -13.78
CA ALA A 93 2.95 -5.87 -13.39
C ALA A 93 2.57 -7.03 -14.30
N SER A 94 3.51 -7.95 -14.52
CA SER A 94 3.32 -9.12 -15.38
C SER A 94 2.17 -10.03 -14.96
N GLY A 95 1.78 -10.04 -13.69
CA GLY A 95 0.70 -10.87 -13.16
C GLY A 95 1.07 -12.36 -13.15
N TYR A 96 0.07 -13.22 -12.98
CA TYR A 96 0.26 -14.63 -12.65
C TYR A 96 -0.27 -15.53 -13.77
N ALA A 97 0.62 -16.15 -14.54
CA ALA A 97 0.23 -16.97 -15.68
C ALA A 97 -0.26 -18.37 -15.26
N THR A 98 0.37 -18.97 -14.25
CA THR A 98 0.04 -20.32 -13.77
C THR A 98 0.15 -20.42 -12.25
N LYS A 99 -0.48 -21.46 -11.67
CA LYS A 99 -0.39 -21.74 -10.23
C LYS A 99 1.05 -22.07 -9.78
N ASP A 100 1.78 -22.85 -10.58
CA ASP A 100 3.17 -23.26 -10.29
C ASP A 100 4.15 -22.08 -10.44
N ILE A 101 4.68 -21.62 -9.31
CA ILE A 101 5.58 -20.49 -9.24
C ILE A 101 6.91 -20.69 -9.97
N ASN A 102 7.30 -21.94 -10.27
CA ASN A 102 8.54 -22.26 -10.99
C ASN A 102 8.36 -22.34 -12.50
N ASN A 103 7.12 -22.23 -13.01
CA ASN A 103 6.84 -22.28 -14.43
C ASN A 103 7.36 -21.02 -15.14
N GLY A 104 8.14 -21.18 -16.21
CA GLY A 104 8.75 -20.08 -16.97
C GLY A 104 7.77 -19.16 -17.73
N ASP A 105 6.48 -19.53 -17.79
CA ASP A 105 5.40 -18.65 -18.24
C ASP A 105 5.06 -17.56 -17.22
N ASN A 106 5.37 -17.76 -15.93
CA ASN A 106 5.26 -16.74 -14.89
C ASN A 106 6.43 -15.76 -15.01
N LYS A 107 6.40 -14.89 -16.02
CA LYS A 107 7.35 -13.78 -16.12
C LYS A 107 7.20 -12.88 -14.91
N THR A 108 8.30 -12.48 -14.30
CA THR A 108 8.32 -11.44 -13.26
C THR A 108 8.90 -10.18 -13.89
N ALA A 109 8.03 -9.28 -14.32
CA ALA A 109 8.44 -8.08 -15.06
C ALA A 109 7.49 -6.90 -14.80
N LEU A 110 8.04 -5.69 -14.87
CA LEU A 110 7.28 -4.44 -14.92
C LEU A 110 7.22 -3.96 -16.37
N TYR A 111 6.01 -3.79 -16.89
CA TYR A 111 5.74 -3.24 -18.21
C TYR A 111 5.32 -1.77 -18.10
N VAL A 112 5.87 -0.94 -18.97
CA VAL A 112 5.59 0.50 -19.01
C VAL A 112 5.13 0.88 -20.41
N TYR A 113 3.95 1.49 -20.52
CA TYR A 113 3.31 1.86 -21.79
C TYR A 113 3.02 3.35 -21.85
N ASP A 114 3.21 3.94 -23.02
CA ASP A 114 2.89 5.34 -23.29
C ASP A 114 1.37 5.55 -23.37
N LEU A 115 0.83 6.43 -22.52
CA LEU A 115 -0.60 6.78 -22.48
C LEU A 115 -0.96 7.93 -23.41
N GLU A 116 0.02 8.73 -23.84
CA GLU A 116 -0.22 9.88 -24.72
C GLU A 116 -0.34 9.42 -26.18
N SER A 117 0.28 8.28 -26.51
CA SER A 117 0.09 7.61 -27.79
C SER A 117 -1.21 6.80 -27.81
N ASN A 118 -2.09 7.02 -28.80
CA ASN A 118 -3.36 6.27 -28.99
C ASN A 118 -3.15 4.78 -29.40
N ASN A 119 -2.02 4.16 -29.08
CA ASN A 119 -1.69 2.79 -29.50
C ASN A 119 -0.97 1.97 -28.43
N GLY A 120 -0.74 2.51 -27.23
CA GLY A 120 -0.08 1.79 -26.14
C GLY A 120 1.35 1.37 -26.48
N THR A 121 2.12 2.29 -27.07
CA THR A 121 3.52 2.00 -27.44
C THR A 121 4.32 1.61 -26.19
N PRO A 122 5.02 0.45 -26.19
CA PRO A 122 5.88 0.07 -25.07
C PRO A 122 7.00 1.10 -24.87
N ILE A 123 7.16 1.58 -23.64
CA ILE A 123 8.29 2.41 -23.21
C ILE A 123 9.42 1.52 -22.70
N ALA A 124 9.07 0.53 -21.87
CA ALA A 124 10.04 -0.41 -21.32
C ALA A 124 9.37 -1.72 -20.86
N LYS A 125 10.16 -2.80 -20.90
CA LYS A 125 9.92 -4.05 -20.16
C LYS A 125 11.12 -4.26 -19.25
N ILE A 126 10.91 -4.20 -17.94
CA ILE A 126 11.97 -4.44 -16.95
C ILE A 126 11.74 -5.83 -16.36
N GLU A 127 12.48 -6.81 -16.87
CA GLU A 127 12.45 -8.17 -16.33
C GLU A 127 13.29 -8.25 -15.06
N VAL A 128 12.76 -8.96 -14.07
CA VAL A 128 13.45 -9.20 -12.81
C VAL A 128 14.30 -10.45 -12.92
N PRO A 129 15.64 -10.36 -12.78
CA PRO A 129 16.50 -11.54 -12.82
C PRO A 129 16.12 -12.53 -11.73
N ASN A 130 15.88 -13.78 -12.12
CA ASN A 130 15.48 -14.87 -11.20
C ASN A 130 14.17 -14.63 -10.43
N GLY A 131 13.35 -13.67 -10.86
CA GLY A 131 12.02 -13.48 -10.29
C GLY A 131 11.14 -14.71 -10.49
N LYS A 132 10.23 -14.97 -9.55
CA LYS A 132 9.41 -16.19 -9.54
C LYS A 132 7.93 -15.91 -9.40
N GLY A 133 7.11 -16.72 -10.07
CA GLY A 133 5.67 -16.76 -9.86
C GLY A 133 4.89 -15.51 -10.30
N GLY A 134 5.53 -14.56 -10.99
CA GLY A 134 4.88 -13.35 -11.49
C GLY A 134 4.97 -12.16 -10.54
N LEU A 135 5.07 -10.96 -11.11
CA LEU A 135 5.16 -9.71 -10.35
C LEU A 135 3.77 -9.27 -9.88
N SER A 136 3.66 -8.83 -8.63
CA SER A 136 2.43 -8.25 -8.07
C SER A 136 2.33 -6.75 -8.35
N SER A 137 1.16 -6.16 -8.06
CA SER A 137 0.89 -4.74 -8.35
C SER A 137 2.00 -3.83 -7.79
N PRO A 138 2.52 -2.88 -8.58
CA PRO A 138 3.57 -2.00 -8.11
C PRO A 138 3.00 -0.82 -7.30
N THR A 139 3.86 -0.18 -6.53
CA THR A 139 3.64 1.19 -6.03
C THR A 139 4.72 2.09 -6.60
N LEU A 140 4.30 3.19 -7.23
CA LEU A 140 5.21 4.18 -7.77
C LEU A 140 5.59 5.17 -6.66
N VAL A 141 6.78 5.75 -6.77
CA VAL A 141 7.29 6.72 -5.80
C VAL A 141 7.91 7.89 -6.52
N ASP A 142 7.38 9.07 -6.21
CA ASP A 142 7.97 10.38 -6.49
C ASP A 142 8.72 10.81 -5.23
N LYS A 143 10.06 10.71 -5.26
CA LYS A 143 10.90 10.91 -4.07
C LYS A 143 11.04 12.37 -3.70
N ASP A 144 11.11 13.23 -4.69
CA ASP A 144 11.43 14.64 -4.52
C ASP A 144 10.21 15.55 -4.69
N LEU A 145 9.05 14.96 -4.93
CA LEU A 145 7.73 15.56 -5.04
C LEU A 145 7.60 16.52 -6.22
N ASP A 146 8.34 16.28 -7.30
CA ASP A 146 8.32 17.08 -8.52
C ASP A 146 7.22 16.68 -9.52
N GLY A 147 6.48 15.60 -9.25
CA GLY A 147 5.44 15.03 -10.10
C GLY A 147 5.90 13.91 -11.03
N THR A 148 7.19 13.54 -10.98
CA THR A 148 7.79 12.50 -11.81
C THR A 148 8.08 11.25 -10.99
N VAL A 149 7.81 10.09 -11.58
CA VAL A 149 8.08 8.80 -10.94
C VAL A 149 9.58 8.51 -11.01
N ASP A 150 10.16 8.26 -9.84
CA ASP A 150 11.57 7.93 -9.72
C ASP A 150 11.84 6.45 -9.45
N ILE A 151 10.94 5.83 -8.70
CA ILE A 151 11.08 4.45 -8.23
C ILE A 151 9.74 3.74 -8.36
N ALA A 152 9.79 2.42 -8.55
CA ALA A 152 8.67 1.56 -8.21
C ALA A 152 9.09 0.45 -7.23
N TYR A 153 8.16 0.00 -6.38
CA TYR A 153 8.32 -1.20 -5.58
C TYR A 153 7.25 -2.22 -5.92
N ALA A 154 7.63 -3.49 -6.07
CA ALA A 154 6.69 -4.57 -6.32
C ALA A 154 7.23 -5.89 -5.78
N GLY A 155 6.33 -6.73 -5.28
CA GLY A 155 6.65 -8.07 -4.82
C GLY A 155 6.48 -9.10 -5.94
N ASP A 156 6.80 -10.36 -5.63
CA ASP A 156 6.40 -11.50 -6.46
C ASP A 156 5.82 -12.65 -5.63
N ARG A 157 5.22 -13.64 -6.31
CA ARG A 157 4.70 -14.85 -5.64
C ARG A 157 5.82 -15.76 -5.11
N GLY A 158 7.07 -15.54 -5.50
CA GLY A 158 8.25 -16.16 -4.90
C GLY A 158 8.59 -15.65 -3.51
N GLY A 159 8.09 -14.46 -3.14
CA GLY A 159 8.30 -13.83 -1.84
C GLY A 159 9.43 -12.81 -1.78
N ASN A 160 9.86 -12.30 -2.93
CA ASN A 160 10.85 -11.23 -2.99
C ASN A 160 10.15 -9.87 -3.14
N MET A 161 10.79 -8.81 -2.64
CA MET A 161 10.40 -7.42 -2.90
C MET A 161 11.51 -6.72 -3.68
N TYR A 162 11.12 -6.07 -4.77
CA TYR A 162 12.04 -5.42 -5.70
C TYR A 162 11.86 -3.91 -5.69
N ARG A 163 12.96 -3.21 -5.95
CA ARG A 163 13.00 -1.78 -6.23
C ARG A 163 13.45 -1.57 -7.66
N PHE A 164 12.64 -0.87 -8.43
CA PHE A 164 12.93 -0.45 -9.81
C PHE A 164 13.42 1.00 -9.79
N ASP A 165 14.61 1.27 -10.33
CA ASP A 165 15.12 2.63 -10.55
C ASP A 165 14.63 3.16 -11.89
N LEU A 166 13.81 4.22 -11.84
CA LEU A 166 13.13 4.82 -12.99
C LEU A 166 13.57 6.28 -13.23
N SER A 167 14.54 6.78 -12.46
CA SER A 167 14.99 8.19 -12.50
C SER A 167 15.78 8.60 -13.77
N SER A 168 16.13 7.66 -14.65
CA SER A 168 16.79 7.98 -15.92
C SER A 168 15.76 8.44 -16.96
N ASP A 169 16.07 9.47 -17.73
CA ASP A 169 15.28 9.91 -18.87
C ASP A 169 15.33 8.91 -20.04
N ASN A 170 16.39 8.11 -20.13
CA ASN A 170 16.49 6.95 -21.01
C ASN A 170 15.89 5.70 -20.33
N PRO A 171 14.73 5.16 -20.80
CA PRO A 171 14.11 3.98 -20.21
C PRO A 171 14.95 2.70 -20.29
N SER A 172 15.86 2.60 -21.27
CA SER A 172 16.76 1.44 -21.39
C SER A 172 17.84 1.41 -20.30
N SER A 173 18.00 2.49 -19.53
CA SER A 173 18.92 2.57 -18.39
C SER A 173 18.22 2.33 -17.05
N TRP A 174 16.91 2.05 -17.05
CA TRP A 174 16.20 1.64 -15.84
C TRP A 174 16.69 0.30 -15.35
N THR A 175 16.75 0.14 -14.02
CA THR A 175 17.30 -1.06 -13.39
C THR A 175 16.35 -1.61 -12.34
N VAL A 176 16.61 -2.84 -11.91
CA VAL A 176 15.88 -3.48 -10.82
C VAL A 176 16.85 -4.19 -9.88
N ARG A 177 16.59 -4.12 -8.58
CA ARG A 177 17.29 -4.89 -7.55
C ARG A 177 16.34 -5.41 -6.48
N THR A 178 16.74 -6.48 -5.83
CA THR A 178 16.03 -7.03 -4.67
C THR A 178 16.36 -6.24 -3.41
N ILE A 179 15.34 -5.86 -2.64
CA ILE A 179 15.50 -5.23 -1.32
C ILE A 179 15.09 -6.16 -0.17
N PHE A 180 14.31 -7.20 -0.47
CA PHE A 180 13.96 -8.26 0.48
C PHE A 180 13.82 -9.61 -0.23
N GLN A 181 14.30 -10.66 0.43
CA GLN A 181 14.16 -12.04 -0.01
C GLN A 181 13.43 -12.89 1.03
N GLY A 182 12.36 -13.54 0.60
CA GLY A 182 11.60 -14.49 1.40
C GLY A 182 11.13 -15.67 0.57
N THR A 183 10.22 -16.46 1.16
CA THR A 183 9.67 -17.66 0.52
C THR A 183 8.14 -17.68 0.49
N LYS A 184 7.51 -16.69 1.11
CA LYS A 184 6.05 -16.56 1.20
C LYS A 184 5.56 -15.53 0.18
N PRO A 185 4.45 -15.81 -0.54
CA PRO A 185 4.02 -14.99 -1.67
C PRO A 185 3.70 -13.56 -1.25
N ILE A 186 4.04 -12.58 -2.10
CA ILE A 186 3.67 -11.17 -1.92
C ILE A 186 2.75 -10.78 -3.07
N THR A 187 1.44 -10.84 -2.84
CA THR A 187 0.42 -10.64 -3.88
C THR A 187 -0.19 -9.23 -3.90
N SER A 188 0.05 -8.44 -2.85
CA SER A 188 -0.41 -7.06 -2.72
C SER A 188 0.70 -6.04 -3.01
N ALA A 189 0.30 -4.84 -3.44
CA ALA A 189 1.23 -3.74 -3.59
C ALA A 189 1.73 -3.27 -2.21
N PRO A 190 3.03 -2.88 -2.09
CA PRO A 190 3.54 -2.30 -0.85
C PRO A 190 2.98 -0.89 -0.62
N ALA A 191 3.10 -0.39 0.60
CA ALA A 191 2.85 1.00 0.96
C ALA A 191 4.16 1.68 1.40
N ILE A 192 4.25 2.99 1.21
CA ILE A 192 5.49 3.74 1.45
C ILE A 192 5.30 4.75 2.57
N SER A 193 6.27 4.81 3.48
CA SER A 193 6.36 5.83 4.53
C SER A 193 7.73 6.51 4.51
N GLN A 194 7.77 7.84 4.51
CA GLN A 194 9.01 8.59 4.51
C GLN A 194 9.57 8.75 5.93
N LEU A 195 10.79 8.25 6.15
CA LEU A 195 11.48 8.31 7.42
C LEU A 195 12.85 9.00 7.29
N LYS A 196 12.85 10.33 7.41
CA LYS A 196 14.05 11.19 7.25
C LYS A 196 14.67 10.99 5.86
N ASP A 197 15.85 10.42 5.78
CA ASP A 197 16.66 10.08 4.61
C ASP A 197 16.34 8.69 4.04
N LYS A 198 15.42 7.95 4.67
CA LYS A 198 15.04 6.59 4.29
C LYS A 198 13.56 6.49 3.98
N ARG A 199 13.21 5.45 3.25
CA ARG A 199 11.81 5.03 3.02
C ARG A 199 11.58 3.72 3.73
N VAL A 200 10.37 3.52 4.24
CA VAL A 200 9.91 2.24 4.77
C VAL A 200 8.95 1.65 3.75
N VAL A 201 9.33 0.51 3.17
CA VAL A 201 8.52 -0.27 2.23
C VAL A 201 7.75 -1.31 3.03
N ILE A 202 6.43 -1.14 3.12
CA ILE A 202 5.57 -1.88 4.03
C ILE A 202 4.67 -2.80 3.22
N PHE A 203 4.74 -4.09 3.50
CA PHE A 203 3.97 -5.11 2.78
C PHE A 203 3.69 -6.29 3.72
N GLY A 204 2.73 -7.12 3.36
CA GLY A 204 2.55 -8.41 4.01
C GLY A 204 2.57 -9.55 3.01
N THR A 205 2.72 -10.75 3.54
CA THR A 205 2.75 -11.97 2.74
C THR A 205 1.40 -12.70 2.79
N GLY A 206 1.18 -13.52 1.77
CA GLY A 206 0.03 -14.38 1.60
C GLY A 206 -0.61 -14.27 0.22
N SER A 207 -1.53 -15.19 -0.04
CA SER A 207 -2.29 -15.26 -1.29
C SER A 207 -3.72 -15.71 -0.96
N ASP A 208 -4.66 -15.26 -1.79
CA ASP A 208 -6.07 -15.66 -1.83
C ASP A 208 -6.53 -15.86 -3.29
N LEU A 209 -5.58 -16.08 -4.20
CA LEU A 209 -5.78 -16.16 -5.65
C LEU A 209 -6.36 -17.52 -6.09
N SER A 210 -6.34 -18.52 -5.22
CA SER A 210 -6.82 -19.87 -5.49
C SER A 210 -7.41 -20.51 -4.23
N GLU A 211 -8.18 -21.59 -4.40
CA GLU A 211 -8.72 -22.37 -3.27
C GLU A 211 -7.61 -22.91 -2.37
N GLU A 212 -6.56 -23.47 -2.97
CA GLU A 212 -5.39 -23.97 -2.25
C GLU A 212 -4.74 -22.86 -1.41
N ASP A 213 -4.70 -21.63 -1.93
CA ASP A 213 -4.21 -20.49 -1.17
C ASP A 213 -5.12 -20.26 0.04
N VAL A 214 -6.43 -20.12 -0.16
CA VAL A 214 -7.42 -19.87 0.91
C VAL A 214 -7.38 -20.94 2.01
N ASP A 215 -7.15 -22.20 1.65
CA ASP A 215 -7.04 -23.33 2.58
C ASP A 215 -5.67 -23.43 3.27
N ASN A 216 -4.64 -22.80 2.72
CA ASN A 216 -3.31 -22.80 3.31
C ASN A 216 -3.30 -22.01 4.63
N ASN A 217 -2.84 -22.65 5.70
CA ASN A 217 -2.73 -22.03 7.02
C ASN A 217 -1.31 -21.57 7.38
N ASP A 218 -0.33 -21.76 6.49
CA ASP A 218 1.05 -21.32 6.68
C ASP A 218 1.15 -19.91 7.27
N ILE A 219 1.98 -19.80 8.30
CA ILE A 219 2.23 -18.51 8.95
C ILE A 219 2.81 -17.51 7.95
N GLN A 220 2.14 -16.37 7.87
CA GLN A 220 2.54 -15.19 7.09
C GLN A 220 3.11 -14.10 8.00
N SER A 221 3.62 -13.03 7.40
CA SER A 221 4.24 -11.91 8.12
C SER A 221 3.95 -10.57 7.45
N ILE A 222 4.08 -9.50 8.23
CA ILE A 222 4.11 -8.12 7.75
C ILE A 222 5.54 -7.61 7.92
N TYR A 223 6.08 -6.94 6.90
CA TYR A 223 7.41 -6.37 6.92
C TYR A 223 7.35 -4.86 6.72
N GLY A 224 8.32 -4.17 7.30
CA GLY A 224 8.68 -2.80 6.94
C GLY A 224 10.17 -2.72 6.66
N ILE A 225 10.54 -2.65 5.38
CA ILE A 225 11.94 -2.68 4.93
C ILE A 225 12.45 -1.26 4.71
N PHE A 226 13.62 -0.95 5.29
CA PHE A 226 14.27 0.33 5.11
C PHE A 226 15.07 0.35 3.82
N ASP A 227 14.63 1.18 2.87
CA ASP A 227 15.35 1.49 1.65
C ASP A 227 15.95 2.89 1.71
N ASN A 228 17.14 3.04 1.15
CA ASN A 228 17.74 4.34 0.84
C ASN A 228 18.49 4.24 -0.49
N ASP A 229 18.83 5.39 -1.08
CA ASP A 229 19.41 5.42 -2.43
C ASP A 229 20.87 4.96 -2.50
N THR A 230 21.56 4.82 -1.36
CA THR A 230 22.98 4.43 -1.29
C THR A 230 23.23 2.97 -0.93
N ASP A 231 22.27 2.34 -0.26
CA ASP A 231 22.40 0.99 0.28
C ASP A 231 21.75 -0.02 -0.65
N THR A 232 22.58 -0.84 -1.28
CA THR A 232 22.14 -1.86 -2.23
C THR A 232 21.96 -3.24 -1.59
N GLY A 233 22.12 -3.36 -0.26
CA GLY A 233 21.93 -4.61 0.47
C GLY A 233 20.45 -4.93 0.71
N PHE A 234 20.13 -6.21 0.88
CA PHE A 234 18.76 -6.69 1.05
C PHE A 234 18.51 -7.32 2.43
N ALA A 235 17.27 -7.23 2.90
CA ALA A 235 16.78 -7.96 4.07
C ALA A 235 16.37 -9.39 3.70
N GLN A 236 16.33 -10.29 4.69
CA GLN A 236 15.86 -11.67 4.49
C GLN A 236 14.74 -11.98 5.48
N ASP A 237 13.91 -12.96 5.13
CA ASP A 237 12.82 -13.45 5.97
C ASP A 237 13.27 -13.83 7.40
N GLY A 238 12.34 -13.78 8.34
CA GLY A 238 12.58 -13.88 9.77
C GLY A 238 13.36 -12.68 10.30
N LEU A 239 14.42 -12.94 11.06
CA LEU A 239 15.35 -11.93 11.58
C LEU A 239 16.58 -11.72 10.67
N GLY A 240 16.58 -12.34 9.48
CA GLY A 240 17.70 -12.32 8.55
C GLY A 240 18.09 -10.91 8.11
N ASN A 241 19.39 -10.65 8.09
CA ASN A 241 19.98 -9.39 7.60
C ASN A 241 19.46 -8.11 8.29
N GLY A 242 19.07 -8.16 9.57
CA GLY A 242 18.91 -6.95 10.38
C GLY A 242 17.49 -6.41 10.51
N LEU A 243 16.48 -7.29 10.40
CA LEU A 243 15.12 -7.00 10.83
C LEU A 243 14.98 -7.07 12.36
N LEU A 244 13.97 -6.38 12.87
CA LEU A 244 13.55 -6.38 14.28
C LEU A 244 12.17 -7.04 14.39
N GLU A 245 12.02 -8.05 15.23
CA GLU A 245 10.73 -8.70 15.45
C GLU A 245 9.83 -7.88 16.40
N GLN A 246 8.55 -7.83 16.06
CA GLN A 246 7.50 -7.25 16.88
C GLN A 246 6.40 -8.30 17.08
N VAL A 247 6.01 -8.50 18.34
CA VAL A 247 5.07 -9.55 18.71
C VAL A 247 3.66 -8.99 18.72
N LEU A 248 2.79 -9.59 17.90
CA LEU A 248 1.36 -9.31 17.86
C LEU A 248 0.64 -10.12 18.95
N SER A 249 -0.06 -9.43 19.84
CA SER A 249 -0.97 -10.03 20.82
C SER A 249 -2.39 -9.54 20.64
N GLU A 250 -3.33 -10.35 21.11
CA GLU A 250 -4.76 -10.07 21.04
C GLU A 250 -5.41 -10.33 22.39
N GLU A 251 -6.24 -9.39 22.83
CA GLU A 251 -7.06 -9.52 24.02
C GLU A 251 -8.45 -8.96 23.74
N ASN A 252 -9.50 -9.79 23.86
CA ASN A 252 -10.88 -9.38 23.62
C ASN A 252 -11.04 -8.63 22.26
N LYS A 253 -10.54 -9.22 21.17
CA LYS A 253 -10.54 -8.64 19.82
C LYS A 253 -9.79 -7.31 19.68
N THR A 254 -8.99 -6.94 20.67
CA THR A 254 -8.12 -5.75 20.64
C THR A 254 -6.69 -6.20 20.44
N LEU A 255 -6.02 -5.62 19.45
CA LEU A 255 -4.67 -5.98 19.04
C LEU A 255 -3.64 -5.03 19.64
N PHE A 256 -2.51 -5.59 20.06
CA PHE A 256 -1.36 -4.85 20.57
C PHE A 256 -0.09 -5.36 19.91
N LEU A 257 0.83 -4.44 19.66
CA LEU A 257 2.21 -4.75 19.29
C LEU A 257 3.13 -4.38 20.44
N THR A 258 4.28 -5.03 20.49
CA THR A 258 5.30 -4.77 21.50
C THR A 258 5.99 -3.42 21.30
N ASP A 259 6.65 -2.95 22.37
CA ASP A 259 7.59 -1.81 22.33
C ASP A 259 9.03 -2.35 22.38
N TYR A 260 9.32 -3.39 21.57
CA TYR A 260 10.67 -3.93 21.55
C TYR A 260 11.57 -2.94 20.83
N LYS A 261 12.41 -2.26 21.62
CA LYS A 261 13.58 -1.56 21.11
C LYS A 261 14.76 -2.52 21.20
N ARG A 262 15.04 -3.21 20.10
CA ARG A 262 16.35 -3.85 19.79
C ARG A 262 16.80 -5.03 20.67
N SER A 263 15.93 -5.97 21.04
CA SER A 263 16.36 -7.16 21.80
C SER A 263 16.81 -8.35 20.94
N ASP A 264 16.29 -8.52 19.72
CA ASP A 264 16.62 -9.61 18.80
C ASP A 264 16.67 -9.13 17.34
N GLY A 265 17.88 -8.80 16.89
CA GLY A 265 18.13 -8.22 15.58
C GLY A 265 18.63 -6.77 15.65
N SER A 266 19.31 -6.31 14.60
CA SER A 266 19.91 -4.97 14.61
C SER A 266 18.90 -3.85 14.36
N GLY A 267 17.73 -4.16 13.78
CA GLY A 267 16.73 -3.17 13.34
C GLY A 267 17.29 -2.17 12.32
N SER A 268 18.41 -2.52 11.67
CA SER A 268 19.12 -1.64 10.74
C SER A 268 18.49 -1.62 9.35
N LYS A 269 17.80 -2.71 8.98
CA LYS A 269 17.15 -2.93 7.69
C LYS A 269 15.63 -2.92 7.74
N GLY A 270 15.03 -2.87 8.93
CA GLY A 270 13.58 -2.83 9.06
C GLY A 270 13.05 -3.58 10.26
N TRP A 271 11.79 -4.01 10.13
CA TRP A 271 11.05 -4.75 11.15
C TRP A 271 10.12 -5.80 10.51
N VAL A 272 9.72 -6.77 11.32
CA VAL A 272 8.79 -7.85 10.96
C VAL A 272 7.78 -8.08 12.07
N VAL A 273 6.53 -8.34 11.69
CA VAL A 273 5.44 -8.80 12.58
C VAL A 273 4.97 -10.14 12.04
N LYS A 274 5.20 -11.21 12.81
CA LYS A 274 4.70 -12.54 12.49
C LYS A 274 3.19 -12.62 12.77
N LEU A 275 2.43 -13.17 11.82
CA LEU A 275 0.98 -13.35 11.95
C LEU A 275 0.63 -14.69 12.59
N LYS A 276 -0.64 -14.86 12.96
CA LYS A 276 -1.17 -16.15 13.42
C LYS A 276 -1.43 -17.09 12.24
N ASP A 277 -1.58 -18.37 12.54
CA ASP A 277 -1.93 -19.41 11.57
C ASP A 277 -3.18 -19.04 10.75
N GLY A 278 -3.08 -19.19 9.42
CA GLY A 278 -4.12 -18.86 8.44
C GLY A 278 -4.33 -17.38 8.14
N GLN A 279 -3.70 -16.47 8.89
CA GLN A 279 -3.75 -15.03 8.63
C GLN A 279 -2.86 -14.65 7.46
N ARG A 280 -3.29 -13.66 6.67
CA ARG A 280 -2.57 -13.16 5.49
C ARG A 280 -2.89 -11.70 5.18
N VAL A 281 -2.05 -11.09 4.36
CA VAL A 281 -2.25 -9.72 3.85
C VAL A 281 -2.22 -9.73 2.32
N THR A 282 -3.39 -9.60 1.72
CA THR A 282 -3.59 -9.61 0.25
C THR A 282 -4.04 -8.25 -0.28
N VAL A 283 -4.12 -7.23 0.58
CA VAL A 283 -4.51 -5.86 0.24
C VAL A 283 -3.40 -4.88 0.60
N LYS A 284 -3.18 -3.88 -0.27
CA LYS A 284 -2.18 -2.82 -0.06
C LYS A 284 -2.43 -2.11 1.29
N PRO A 285 -1.43 -2.02 2.18
CA PRO A 285 -1.55 -1.23 3.41
C PRO A 285 -1.82 0.25 3.13
N THR A 286 -2.46 0.95 4.07
CA THR A 286 -2.68 2.40 3.97
C THR A 286 -1.84 3.14 5.00
N VAL A 287 -0.99 4.07 4.56
CA VAL A 287 -0.18 4.89 5.47
C VAL A 287 -0.90 6.20 5.78
N VAL A 288 -1.09 6.47 7.08
CA VAL A 288 -1.60 7.74 7.58
C VAL A 288 -0.60 8.30 8.57
N LEU A 289 -0.01 9.45 8.25
CA LEU A 289 1.12 10.02 8.97
C LEU A 289 2.30 9.02 9.00
N ARG A 290 2.60 8.46 10.17
CA ARG A 290 3.64 7.43 10.37
C ARG A 290 3.09 6.11 10.90
N THR A 291 1.80 5.88 10.67
CA THR A 291 1.13 4.63 10.99
C THR A 291 0.70 3.94 9.70
N ALA A 292 1.10 2.69 9.51
CA ALA A 292 0.56 1.84 8.46
C ALA A 292 -0.63 1.06 9.01
N PHE A 293 -1.79 1.20 8.37
CA PHE A 293 -2.97 0.39 8.62
C PHE A 293 -2.96 -0.79 7.65
N VAL A 294 -2.88 -1.99 8.20
CA VAL A 294 -2.83 -3.26 7.47
C VAL A 294 -4.12 -4.03 7.72
N THR A 295 -4.76 -4.49 6.65
CA THR A 295 -5.89 -5.41 6.72
C THR A 295 -5.37 -6.84 6.65
N ILE A 296 -5.69 -7.63 7.66
CA ILE A 296 -5.29 -9.03 7.79
C ILE A 296 -6.55 -9.88 7.69
N HIS A 297 -6.59 -10.80 6.75
CA HIS A 297 -7.70 -11.74 6.58
C HIS A 297 -7.35 -13.12 7.13
N LYS A 298 -8.34 -13.79 7.71
CA LYS A 298 -8.32 -15.20 8.05
C LYS A 298 -9.63 -15.83 7.60
N TYR A 299 -9.58 -16.66 6.56
CA TYR A 299 -10.78 -17.32 6.05
C TYR A 299 -11.27 -18.42 7.00
N THR A 300 -12.57 -18.39 7.29
CA THR A 300 -13.26 -19.26 8.26
C THR A 300 -14.41 -20.00 7.59
N GLY A 301 -14.97 -20.99 8.29
CA GLY A 301 -16.03 -21.85 7.75
C GLY A 301 -15.48 -23.00 6.90
N THR A 302 -16.30 -24.04 6.74
CA THR A 302 -15.97 -25.21 5.91
C THR A 302 -16.06 -24.91 4.42
N ASP A 303 -16.85 -23.90 4.05
CA ASP A 303 -17.01 -23.39 2.68
C ASP A 303 -16.11 -22.20 2.36
N LYS A 304 -15.34 -21.71 3.35
CA LYS A 304 -14.42 -20.57 3.24
C LYS A 304 -15.07 -19.26 2.74
N CYS A 305 -16.39 -19.16 2.83
CA CYS A 305 -17.13 -17.94 2.54
C CYS A 305 -17.10 -16.94 3.70
N GLY A 306 -16.79 -17.41 4.91
CA GLY A 306 -16.56 -16.58 6.09
C GLY A 306 -15.12 -16.06 6.17
N ALA A 307 -14.94 -14.91 6.80
CA ALA A 307 -13.61 -14.43 7.16
C ALA A 307 -13.66 -13.63 8.45
N GLU A 308 -12.61 -13.78 9.25
CA GLU A 308 -12.24 -12.84 10.29
C GLU A 308 -11.27 -11.82 9.70
N THR A 309 -11.47 -10.54 10.01
CA THR A 309 -10.60 -9.45 9.56
C THR A 309 -10.02 -8.71 10.75
N ALA A 310 -8.71 -8.53 10.76
CA ALA A 310 -8.03 -7.62 11.67
C ALA A 310 -7.60 -6.35 10.93
N ILE A 311 -7.91 -5.18 11.48
CA ILE A 311 -7.33 -3.90 11.05
C ILE A 311 -6.26 -3.53 12.05
N LEU A 312 -4.99 -3.61 11.62
CA LEU A 312 -3.82 -3.41 12.47
C LEU A 312 -3.06 -2.14 12.08
N GLY A 313 -3.01 -1.15 12.97
CA GLY A 313 -2.14 0.02 12.88
C GLY A 313 -0.75 -0.28 13.43
N ILE A 314 0.28 0.00 12.64
CA ILE A 314 1.68 -0.30 12.95
C ILE A 314 2.51 0.98 12.84
N ASN A 315 3.38 1.24 13.81
CA ASN A 315 4.33 2.36 13.69
C ASN A 315 5.36 2.04 12.60
N THR A 316 5.37 2.86 11.55
CA THR A 316 6.23 2.62 10.37
C THR A 316 7.73 2.65 10.70
N ALA A 317 8.15 3.33 11.76
CA ALA A 317 9.57 3.49 12.08
C ALA A 317 10.20 2.30 12.81
N ASP A 318 9.41 1.48 13.49
CA ASP A 318 9.92 0.39 14.35
C ASP A 318 9.05 -0.89 14.33
N GLY A 319 7.90 -0.86 13.65
CA GLY A 319 6.97 -1.98 13.56
C GLY A 319 6.14 -2.20 14.83
N GLY A 320 6.32 -1.36 15.86
CA GLY A 320 5.84 -1.62 17.21
C GLY A 320 4.53 -0.94 17.57
N LYS A 321 4.32 -0.78 18.88
CA LYS A 321 3.12 -0.19 19.47
C LYS A 321 2.83 1.22 18.97
N LEU A 322 1.53 1.56 18.93
CA LEU A 322 1.11 2.95 18.71
C LEU A 322 1.31 3.78 19.99
N THR A 323 1.52 5.08 19.81
CA THR A 323 1.62 6.03 20.91
C THR A 323 0.63 7.18 20.73
N LYS A 324 0.56 8.07 21.71
CA LYS A 324 -0.21 9.32 21.58
C LYS A 324 0.21 10.19 20.38
N LYS A 325 1.41 9.98 19.84
CA LYS A 325 1.96 10.67 18.66
C LYS A 325 1.71 9.92 17.35
N SER A 326 1.11 8.74 17.39
CA SER A 326 0.73 7.97 16.20
C SER A 326 -0.67 8.36 15.74
N ALA A 327 -0.92 8.25 14.44
CA ALA A 327 -2.29 8.07 13.97
C ALA A 327 -2.79 6.71 14.50
N ARG A 328 -4.00 6.66 15.01
CA ARG A 328 -4.53 5.47 15.68
C ARG A 328 -6.04 5.37 15.51
N PRO A 329 -6.58 4.14 15.44
CA PRO A 329 -8.01 3.94 15.31
C PRO A 329 -8.73 4.27 16.62
N ILE A 330 -9.91 4.86 16.50
CA ILE A 330 -10.87 5.10 17.57
C ILE A 330 -11.90 3.98 17.52
N VAL A 331 -12.19 3.35 18.65
CA VAL A 331 -13.03 2.15 18.68
C VAL A 331 -14.49 2.50 18.48
N PRO A 332 -15.25 1.69 17.74
CA PRO A 332 -16.69 1.57 17.94
C PRO A 332 -17.08 1.33 19.41
N GLU A 333 -18.36 1.45 19.73
CA GLU A 333 -18.93 1.43 21.09
C GLU A 333 -18.58 0.16 21.93
N ALA A 334 -18.11 -0.91 21.29
CA ALA A 334 -17.80 -2.20 21.91
C ALA A 334 -16.60 -2.20 22.87
N ASN A 335 -15.63 -1.27 22.76
CA ASN A 335 -14.51 -1.16 23.73
C ASN A 335 -14.60 0.11 24.56
N GLN A 336 -15.37 0.04 25.65
CA GLN A 336 -15.59 1.16 26.56
C GLN A 336 -14.36 1.58 27.37
N ALA A 337 -13.25 0.82 27.32
CA ALA A 337 -12.03 1.15 28.05
C ALA A 337 -11.19 2.22 27.33
N VAL A 338 -11.38 2.39 26.02
CA VAL A 338 -10.65 3.36 25.20
C VAL A 338 -11.31 4.74 25.29
N ALA A 339 -10.49 5.79 25.42
CA ALA A 339 -10.95 7.16 25.43
C ALA A 339 -11.47 7.57 24.03
N GLN A 340 -12.68 8.13 23.95
CA GLN A 340 -13.38 8.43 22.69
C GLN A 340 -13.28 9.93 22.36
N TYR A 341 -13.22 10.76 23.40
CA TYR A 341 -13.05 12.22 23.31
C TYR A 341 -12.14 12.71 24.44
N SER A 342 -11.69 13.96 24.33
CA SER A 342 -10.80 14.57 25.33
C SER A 342 -11.50 14.65 26.69
N GLY A 343 -10.84 14.17 27.75
CA GLY A 343 -11.41 14.11 29.10
C GLY A 343 -12.29 12.89 29.38
N HIS A 344 -12.58 12.03 28.40
CA HIS A 344 -13.46 10.86 28.56
C HIS A 344 -13.00 9.94 29.70
N LYS A 345 -11.72 9.57 29.69
CA LYS A 345 -11.12 8.65 30.67
C LYS A 345 -9.90 9.30 31.32
N LYS A 346 -9.64 8.97 32.58
CA LYS A 346 -8.50 9.46 33.35
C LYS A 346 -7.69 8.29 33.92
N GLY A 347 -6.37 8.44 33.97
CA GLY A 347 -5.50 7.51 34.68
C GLY A 347 -5.57 7.69 36.20
N THR A 348 -4.87 6.84 36.94
CA THR A 348 -4.82 6.88 38.42
C THR A 348 -4.29 8.19 38.99
N ASN A 349 -3.48 8.92 38.22
CA ASN A 349 -2.95 10.25 38.56
C ASN A 349 -3.88 11.41 38.16
N GLY A 350 -5.13 11.13 37.77
CA GLY A 350 -6.12 12.12 37.34
C GLY A 350 -5.87 12.75 35.96
N LYS A 351 -4.79 12.39 35.26
CA LYS A 351 -4.50 12.90 33.91
C LYS A 351 -5.43 12.26 32.88
N SER A 352 -5.91 13.06 31.94
CA SER A 352 -6.73 12.57 30.83
C SER A 352 -5.93 11.59 29.96
N ILE A 353 -6.56 10.47 29.63
CA ILE A 353 -6.05 9.49 28.68
C ILE A 353 -6.24 10.08 27.27
N PRO A 354 -5.24 9.98 26.37
CA PRO A 354 -5.40 10.41 24.98
C PRO A 354 -6.51 9.63 24.27
N ILE A 355 -7.27 10.29 23.40
CA ILE A 355 -8.30 9.68 22.53
C ILE A 355 -7.71 8.47 21.81
N GLY A 356 -8.38 7.33 21.68
CA GLY A 356 -7.82 6.11 21.06
C GLY A 356 -6.78 5.37 21.91
N CYS A 357 -6.64 5.71 23.19
CA CYS A 357 -5.81 4.97 24.16
C CYS A 357 -6.63 4.60 25.40
N MET A 358 -6.12 3.67 26.21
CA MET A 358 -6.75 3.14 27.43
C MET A 358 -5.76 3.09 28.60
N TRP A 359 -6.29 2.95 29.82
CA TRP A 359 -5.48 2.67 31.00
C TRP A 359 -5.39 1.16 31.20
N LYS A 360 -4.19 0.62 31.26
CA LYS A 360 -3.94 -0.82 31.44
C LYS A 360 -2.60 -1.01 32.16
N ASN A 361 -2.53 -1.93 33.12
CA ASN A 361 -1.29 -2.28 33.83
C ASN A 361 -0.52 -1.06 34.38
N ASN A 362 -1.24 -0.10 34.98
CA ASN A 362 -0.69 1.16 35.50
C ASN A 362 0.00 2.08 34.47
N GLU A 363 -0.28 1.88 33.18
CA GLU A 363 0.19 2.76 32.12
C GLU A 363 -0.89 3.09 31.09
N THR A 364 -0.60 4.10 30.26
CA THR A 364 -1.43 4.44 29.10
C THR A 364 -0.96 3.63 27.89
N VAL A 365 -1.83 2.77 27.38
CA VAL A 365 -1.58 1.92 26.21
C VAL A 365 -2.51 2.36 25.09
N CYS A 366 -2.00 2.45 23.86
CA CYS A 366 -2.82 2.74 22.69
C CYS A 366 -2.91 1.44 21.88
N PRO A 367 -4.11 0.84 21.73
CA PRO A 367 -4.28 -0.34 20.90
C PRO A 367 -3.76 -0.12 19.49
N ASN A 368 -3.19 -1.17 18.90
CA ASN A 368 -2.75 -1.16 17.52
C ASN A 368 -3.93 -1.40 16.57
N GLY A 369 -4.92 -2.21 16.95
CA GLY A 369 -5.97 -2.60 16.03
C GLY A 369 -7.12 -3.38 16.65
N TYR A 370 -8.04 -3.82 15.80
CA TYR A 370 -9.24 -4.56 16.21
C TYR A 370 -9.56 -5.69 15.24
N VAL A 371 -10.22 -6.73 15.76
CA VAL A 371 -10.67 -7.91 15.03
C VAL A 371 -12.19 -7.86 14.82
N TYR A 372 -12.63 -8.19 13.62
CA TYR A 372 -14.02 -8.19 13.16
C TYR A 372 -14.37 -9.58 12.61
N ASP A 373 -15.53 -10.12 13.00
CA ASP A 373 -15.99 -11.45 12.56
C ASP A 373 -16.67 -11.38 11.17
N LYS A 374 -16.09 -10.60 10.26
CA LYS A 374 -16.61 -10.38 8.91
C LYS A 374 -15.47 -9.98 7.97
N PRO A 375 -15.60 -10.23 6.65
CA PRO A 375 -14.66 -9.72 5.65
C PRO A 375 -14.79 -8.19 5.55
N VAL A 376 -13.74 -7.49 5.97
CA VAL A 376 -13.65 -6.04 5.90
C VAL A 376 -12.48 -5.63 5.02
N ASN A 377 -12.71 -4.63 4.17
CA ASN A 377 -11.66 -3.87 3.50
C ASN A 377 -11.83 -2.41 3.85
N VAL A 378 -10.72 -1.70 4.04
CA VAL A 378 -10.73 -0.29 4.44
C VAL A 378 -10.24 0.62 3.34
N ARG A 379 -10.85 1.80 3.25
CA ARG A 379 -10.32 2.93 2.49
C ARG A 379 -10.21 4.15 3.38
N TYR A 380 -9.07 4.83 3.33
CA TYR A 380 -8.87 6.03 4.11
C TYR A 380 -9.56 7.24 3.48
N LEU A 381 -10.30 7.98 4.30
CA LEU A 381 -10.94 9.24 3.96
C LEU A 381 -10.50 10.32 4.97
N ASP A 382 -10.07 11.47 4.47
CA ASP A 382 -9.87 12.69 5.26
C ASP A 382 -10.77 13.78 4.70
N GLU A 383 -11.77 14.21 5.47
CA GLU A 383 -12.77 15.20 5.04
C GLU A 383 -12.15 16.55 4.64
N LYS A 384 -10.96 16.87 5.16
CA LYS A 384 -10.25 18.13 4.86
C LYS A 384 -9.34 17.99 3.65
N LYS A 385 -9.04 16.75 3.23
CA LYS A 385 -8.24 16.47 2.05
C LYS A 385 -9.15 16.26 0.85
N ILE A 386 -9.71 17.36 0.35
CA ILE A 386 -10.46 17.42 -0.91
C ILE A 386 -9.55 17.50 -2.15
N ASP A 387 -8.23 17.59 -1.93
CA ASP A 387 -7.26 17.99 -2.96
C ASP A 387 -6.97 16.92 -4.02
N GLY A 388 -7.59 15.73 -3.92
CA GLY A 388 -7.66 14.72 -4.99
C GLY A 388 -6.32 14.25 -5.55
N PHE A 389 -5.20 14.59 -4.92
CA PHE A 389 -3.88 14.38 -5.52
C PHE A 389 -3.52 12.91 -5.59
N SER A 390 -2.90 12.55 -6.71
CA SER A 390 -2.36 11.23 -7.00
C SER A 390 -1.16 10.81 -6.15
N THR A 391 -0.50 11.79 -5.51
CA THR A 391 0.74 11.59 -4.75
C THR A 391 0.51 11.93 -3.28
N THR A 392 1.03 11.10 -2.39
CA THR A 392 0.95 11.30 -0.93
C THR A 392 2.07 12.22 -0.41
N ALA A 393 2.08 12.48 0.90
CA ALA A 393 3.19 13.21 1.54
C ALA A 393 4.47 12.37 1.64
N ASP A 394 4.33 11.06 1.52
CA ASP A 394 5.40 10.07 1.63
C ASP A 394 5.98 9.67 0.27
N GLY A 395 5.53 10.33 -0.81
CA GLY A 395 5.95 10.05 -2.18
C GLY A 395 5.23 8.88 -2.84
N ASP A 396 4.42 8.10 -2.11
CA ASP A 396 3.53 7.07 -2.70
C ASP A 396 2.66 7.74 -3.77
N ALA A 397 2.84 7.32 -5.01
CA ALA A 397 2.26 7.87 -6.22
C ALA A 397 1.70 6.72 -7.07
N GLY A 398 1.05 7.06 -8.18
CA GLY A 398 0.58 6.07 -9.14
C GLY A 398 -0.91 5.79 -9.08
N GLY A 399 -1.56 6.08 -7.94
CA GLY A 399 -3.00 5.85 -7.73
C GLY A 399 -3.91 6.86 -8.44
N SER A 400 -5.21 6.82 -8.15
CA SER A 400 -6.15 7.73 -8.79
C SER A 400 -5.99 9.16 -8.29
N GLY A 401 -6.26 10.15 -9.14
CA GLY A 401 -6.26 11.55 -8.72
C GLY A 401 -5.88 12.55 -9.81
N ILE A 402 -5.50 13.74 -9.37
CA ILE A 402 -4.91 14.82 -10.17
C ILE A 402 -3.42 14.95 -9.85
N ASP A 403 -2.63 15.35 -10.83
CA ASP A 403 -1.24 15.73 -10.57
C ASP A 403 -1.15 17.19 -10.11
N PRO A 404 -0.26 17.48 -9.15
CA PRO A 404 0.00 18.85 -8.71
C PRO A 404 0.61 19.69 -9.84
N ALA A 405 0.25 20.97 -9.92
CA ALA A 405 0.97 21.92 -10.77
C ALA A 405 2.35 22.21 -10.15
N GLY A 406 3.39 21.55 -10.69
CA GLY A 406 4.77 21.70 -10.24
C GLY A 406 5.08 21.04 -8.90
N LYS A 407 6.28 21.34 -8.38
CA LYS A 407 6.84 20.69 -7.20
C LYS A 407 6.00 20.99 -5.95
N ARG A 408 5.60 19.94 -5.24
CA ARG A 408 4.87 20.08 -3.97
C ARG A 408 5.85 20.42 -2.85
N SER A 409 5.45 21.35 -1.99
CA SER A 409 6.11 21.52 -0.71
C SER A 409 6.00 20.21 0.08
N GLY A 410 7.14 19.68 0.55
CA GLY A 410 7.18 18.48 1.38
C GLY A 410 6.20 18.59 2.54
N LYS A 411 5.14 17.77 2.54
CA LYS A 411 4.14 17.79 3.60
C LYS A 411 4.71 17.07 4.83
N ASN A 412 4.49 17.65 6.00
CA ASN A 412 4.87 17.02 7.26
C ASN A 412 4.02 15.76 7.51
N ASN A 413 4.62 14.58 7.37
CA ASN A 413 3.97 13.29 7.64
C ASN A 413 3.84 12.95 9.13
N ARG A 414 4.15 13.87 10.05
CA ARG A 414 4.14 13.62 11.50
C ARG A 414 2.89 14.11 12.21
N CYS A 415 2.10 14.99 11.59
CA CYS A 415 0.88 15.51 12.19
C CYS A 415 -0.11 16.03 11.15
N PHE A 416 -1.39 16.05 11.53
CA PHE A 416 -2.45 16.64 10.74
C PHE A 416 -2.37 18.17 10.78
N SER A 417 -2.59 18.81 9.64
CA SER A 417 -2.53 20.28 9.52
C SER A 417 -3.81 20.98 9.99
N GLN A 418 -4.97 20.31 9.94
CA GLN A 418 -6.28 20.89 10.23
C GLN A 418 -7.14 19.98 11.12
N LYS A 419 -8.04 20.56 11.92
CA LYS A 419 -9.03 19.76 12.65
C LYS A 419 -10.07 19.21 11.66
N GLY A 420 -10.42 17.94 11.82
CA GLY A 420 -11.43 17.28 10.99
C GLY A 420 -11.55 15.79 11.27
N VAL A 421 -12.64 15.21 10.79
CA VAL A 421 -12.93 13.77 10.84
C VAL A 421 -12.07 13.04 9.81
N ARG A 422 -11.42 11.98 10.27
CA ARG A 422 -10.66 11.06 9.43
C ARG A 422 -11.15 9.67 9.75
N THR A 423 -11.37 8.86 8.74
CA THR A 423 -11.97 7.57 8.96
C THR A 423 -11.45 6.55 7.96
N LEU A 424 -11.43 5.30 8.39
CA LEU A 424 -11.32 4.15 7.52
C LEU A 424 -12.74 3.70 7.21
N LEU A 425 -13.19 3.99 5.98
CA LEU A 425 -14.48 3.52 5.48
C LEU A 425 -14.37 2.02 5.19
N MET A 426 -15.29 1.26 5.76
CA MET A 426 -15.41 -0.17 5.53
C MET A 426 -16.35 -0.44 4.36
N ASN A 427 -16.19 -1.58 3.70
CA ASN A 427 -17.02 -2.03 2.57
C ASN A 427 -18.49 -2.29 2.93
N ASP A 428 -18.82 -2.40 4.21
CA ASP A 428 -20.18 -2.59 4.72
C ASP A 428 -20.81 -1.29 5.26
N LEU A 429 -20.25 -0.13 4.88
CA LEU A 429 -20.67 1.21 5.27
C LEU A 429 -20.44 1.54 6.76
N ASP A 430 -19.79 0.65 7.51
CA ASP A 430 -19.25 0.97 8.83
C ASP A 430 -17.99 1.84 8.67
N SER A 431 -17.54 2.45 9.76
CA SER A 431 -16.39 3.33 9.72
C SER A 431 -15.56 3.25 11.00
N LEU A 432 -14.24 3.37 10.85
CA LEU A 432 -13.30 3.39 11.95
C LEU A 432 -12.56 4.71 11.97
N ASP A 433 -12.97 5.59 12.87
CA ASP A 433 -12.36 6.90 13.00
C ASP A 433 -10.88 6.81 13.34
N ILE A 434 -10.10 7.78 12.84
CA ILE A 434 -8.67 7.91 13.07
C ILE A 434 -8.41 9.21 13.81
N THR A 435 -7.70 9.11 14.93
CA THR A 435 -7.14 10.27 15.64
C THR A 435 -5.63 10.28 15.54
N GLY A 436 -5.00 11.45 15.72
CA GLY A 436 -3.55 11.59 15.68
C GLY A 436 -3.07 12.97 16.10
N PRO A 437 -1.74 13.20 16.08
CA PRO A 437 -1.16 14.49 16.44
C PRO A 437 -1.56 15.61 15.46
N MET A 438 -1.69 16.82 15.99
CA MET A 438 -2.01 18.05 15.25
C MET A 438 -0.78 18.96 15.15
N CYS A 439 -0.49 19.49 13.97
CA CYS A 439 0.58 20.47 13.76
C CYS A 439 0.14 21.85 14.28
N GLY A 440 1.10 22.67 14.74
CA GLY A 440 0.84 24.07 15.07
C GLY A 440 0.09 24.32 16.38
N MET A 441 -0.23 23.30 17.18
CA MET A 441 -0.69 23.52 18.56
C MET A 441 0.48 24.03 19.42
N LYS A 442 0.68 25.34 19.45
CA LYS A 442 1.40 25.96 20.57
C LYS A 442 0.59 25.69 21.83
N ARG A 443 1.25 25.24 22.90
CA ARG A 443 0.67 25.31 24.25
C ARG A 443 0.37 26.78 24.47
N ILE A 444 -0.90 27.15 24.46
CA ILE A 444 -1.31 28.44 24.99
C ILE A 444 -0.96 28.37 26.47
N SER A 445 0.05 29.14 26.87
CA SER A 445 0.35 29.31 28.28
C SER A 445 -0.80 30.09 28.92
N TRP A 446 -1.21 29.76 30.14
CA TRP A 446 -2.14 30.62 30.90
C TRP A 446 -1.64 32.07 31.02
N ARG A 447 -0.32 32.30 30.89
CA ARG A 447 0.28 33.65 30.83
C ARG A 447 0.10 34.38 29.49
N GLU A 448 -0.34 33.71 28.42
CA GLU A 448 -0.61 34.35 27.13
C GLU A 448 -2.09 34.74 26.95
N VAL A 449 -2.97 34.28 27.84
CA VAL A 449 -4.43 34.54 27.80
C VAL A 449 -4.84 35.68 28.72
N PHE A 450 -4.07 35.94 29.78
CA PHE A 450 -4.45 36.86 30.86
C PHE A 450 -3.44 38.00 31.10
N PHE A 451 -2.63 38.36 30.11
CA PHE A 451 -1.78 39.55 30.15
C PHE A 451 -1.95 40.41 28.90
#